data_AF-A0A0L6JME5-F1
#
_entry.id   AF-A0A0L6JME5-F1
#
_cell.length_a   1.000
_cell.length_b   1.000
_cell.length_c   1.000
_cell.angle_alpha   90.00
_cell.angle_beta   90.00
_cell.angle_gamma   90.00
#
_symmetry.space_group_name_H-M   'P 1'
#
loop_
_entity.id
_entity.type
_entity.pdbx_description
1 polymer ?
#
loop_
_entity_poly.entity_id
_entity_poly.type
_entity_poly.pdbx_seq_one_letter_code
_entity_poly.pdbx_strand_id
1 'polypeptide(L)'
;MSLYARLRKERRRHFKVFMKNAVCIDGIYIFQIHQIPNIIEYGQEFDFWIIDEKDCYMLRIEKSKEQVVYFSRRKWQNPLYCIMKIDFDYIDVMSNLRLLKQMGIPYKMRGQIKRNLTVQAN
;
A
#
# COMPACT_ATOMS: atom_id res chain seq x y z
N MET A 1 27.34 2.26 -4.97
CA MET A 1 25.92 2.27 -4.52
C MET A 1 25.04 2.52 -5.74
N SER A 2 24.07 1.65 -6.05
CA SER A 2 23.25 1.82 -7.26
C SER A 2 22.33 3.03 -7.18
N LEU A 3 21.98 3.61 -8.32
CA LEU A 3 21.07 4.75 -8.41
C LEU A 3 19.70 4.45 -7.77
N TYR A 4 19.21 3.21 -7.91
CA TYR A 4 18.03 2.73 -7.20
C TYR A 4 18.17 2.70 -5.67
N ALA A 5 19.35 2.37 -5.15
CA ALA A 5 19.58 2.41 -3.70
C ALA A 5 19.65 3.85 -3.18
N ARG A 6 20.21 4.79 -3.97
CA ARG A 6 20.25 6.21 -3.64
C ARG A 6 18.84 6.82 -3.57
N LEU A 7 18.03 6.62 -4.61
CA LEU A 7 16.64 7.11 -4.66
C LEU A 7 15.77 6.54 -3.53
N ARG A 8 15.96 5.26 -3.17
CA ARG A 8 15.27 4.66 -2.00
C ARG A 8 15.63 5.34 -0.69
N LYS A 9 16.93 5.59 -0.45
CA LYS A 9 17.38 6.31 0.75
C LYS A 9 16.82 7.73 0.81
N GLU A 10 16.77 8.41 -0.33
CA GLU A 10 16.22 9.76 -0.45
C GLU A 10 14.72 9.79 -0.14
N ARG A 11 13.93 8.88 -0.73
CA ARG A 11 12.51 8.71 -0.38
C ARG A 11 12.32 8.45 1.11
N ARG A 12 13.05 7.49 1.68
CA ARG A 12 12.96 7.20 3.13
C ARG A 12 13.26 8.43 3.99
N ARG A 13 14.25 9.25 3.61
CA ARG A 13 14.55 10.50 4.31
C ARG A 13 13.42 11.52 4.21
N HIS A 14 12.85 11.72 3.02
CA HIS A 14 11.67 12.59 2.84
C HIS A 14 10.49 12.13 3.69
N PHE A 15 10.25 10.82 3.73
CA PHE A 15 9.11 10.26 4.43
C PHE A 15 9.30 10.06 5.95
N LYS A 16 10.50 10.30 6.49
CA LYS A 16 10.74 10.27 7.95
C LYS A 16 9.87 11.26 8.72
N VAL A 17 9.45 12.36 8.10
CA VAL A 17 8.56 13.34 8.74
C VAL A 17 7.19 12.72 9.05
N PHE A 18 6.68 11.86 8.16
CA PHE A 18 5.42 11.15 8.34
C PHE A 18 5.50 10.01 9.37
N MET A 19 6.71 9.52 9.69
CA MET A 19 6.89 8.45 10.69
C MET A 19 6.49 8.87 12.11
N LYS A 20 6.52 10.17 12.45
CA LYS A 20 6.21 10.64 13.82
C LYS A 20 4.79 10.32 14.27
N ASN A 21 3.85 10.29 13.33
CA ASN A 21 2.43 10.01 13.58
C ASN A 21 2.01 8.66 12.99
N ALA A 22 2.98 7.83 12.60
CA ALA A 22 2.71 6.52 12.03
C ALA A 22 2.59 5.47 13.14
N VAL A 23 1.71 4.51 12.93
CA VAL A 23 1.68 3.28 13.74
C VAL A 23 2.79 2.37 13.24
N CYS A 24 3.63 1.85 14.16
CA CYS A 24 4.69 0.90 13.83
C CYS A 24 4.28 -0.51 14.25
N ILE A 25 4.21 -1.43 13.30
CA ILE A 25 3.89 -2.85 13.55
C ILE A 25 4.87 -3.69 12.74
N ASP A 26 5.59 -4.61 13.40
CA ASP A 26 6.57 -5.50 12.76
C ASP A 26 7.61 -4.76 11.88
N GLY A 27 8.04 -3.57 12.32
CA GLY A 27 9.00 -2.73 11.57
C GLY A 27 8.40 -2.05 10.33
N ILE A 28 7.08 -2.14 10.12
CA ILE A 28 6.32 -1.42 9.11
C ILE A 28 5.68 -0.19 9.76
N TYR A 29 5.97 0.98 9.22
CA TYR A 29 5.32 2.22 9.59
C TYR A 29 4.13 2.45 8.66
N ILE A 30 2.95 2.61 9.25
CA ILE A 30 1.70 2.86 8.57
C ILE A 30 1.20 4.23 8.98
N PHE A 31 1.11 5.14 8.02
CA PHE A 31 0.54 6.45 8.23
C PHE A 31 -0.76 6.56 7.44
N GLN A 32 -1.86 6.67 8.15
CA GLN A 32 -3.20 6.83 7.60
C GLN A 32 -3.42 8.30 7.24
N ILE A 33 -3.85 8.57 6.00
CA ILE A 33 -4.05 9.94 5.51
C ILE A 33 -5.43 10.50 5.88
N HIS A 34 -6.46 9.65 5.84
CA HIS A 34 -7.86 10.05 6.07
C HIS A 34 -8.37 9.49 7.40
N GLN A 35 -9.29 10.20 8.06
CA GLN A 35 -10.07 9.59 9.12
C GLN A 35 -11.02 8.56 8.51
N ILE A 36 -11.07 7.36 9.09
CA ILE A 36 -11.96 6.28 8.63
C ILE A 36 -13.30 6.43 9.36
N PRO A 37 -14.43 6.59 8.64
CA PRO A 37 -15.74 6.67 9.25
C PRO A 37 -16.19 5.29 9.76
N ASN A 38 -17.16 5.28 10.68
CA ASN A 38 -17.75 4.03 11.19
C ASN A 38 -18.55 3.26 10.12
N ILE A 39 -19.07 3.97 9.11
CA ILE A 39 -19.83 3.38 7.99
C ILE A 39 -19.06 3.71 6.72
N ILE A 40 -18.70 2.66 5.97
CA ILE A 40 -17.94 2.76 4.73
C ILE A 40 -18.82 2.31 3.57
N GLU A 41 -19.03 3.22 2.62
CA GLU A 41 -19.83 3.00 1.42
C GLU A 41 -18.98 2.53 0.24
N TYR A 42 -19.61 1.85 -0.73
CA TYR A 42 -18.94 1.43 -1.95
C TYR A 42 -18.43 2.65 -2.75
N GLY A 43 -17.23 2.54 -3.29
CA GLY A 43 -16.53 3.61 -4.01
C GLY A 43 -15.72 4.55 -3.10
N GLN A 44 -15.82 4.41 -1.78
CA GLN A 44 -14.95 5.16 -0.87
C GLN A 44 -13.52 4.61 -0.89
N GLU A 45 -12.55 5.53 -0.85
CA GLU A 45 -11.13 5.25 -0.96
C GLU A 45 -10.37 5.76 0.26
N PHE A 46 -9.40 4.97 0.72
CA PHE A 46 -8.57 5.28 1.88
C PHE A 46 -7.10 5.08 1.55
N ASP A 47 -6.33 6.16 1.65
CA ASP A 47 -4.90 6.17 1.40
C ASP A 47 -4.07 6.00 2.68
N PHE A 48 -3.04 5.17 2.54
CA PHE A 48 -2.07 4.84 3.58
C PHE A 48 -0.65 4.98 3.01
N TRP A 49 0.20 5.70 3.72
CA TRP A 49 1.63 5.65 3.51
C TRP A 49 2.21 4.45 4.24
N ILE A 50 2.85 3.56 3.48
CA ILE A 50 3.49 2.35 3.99
C ILE A 50 4.99 2.52 3.82
N ILE A 51 5.72 2.41 4.94
CA ILE A 51 7.17 2.46 4.94
C ILE A 51 7.67 1.21 5.64
N ASP A 52 8.46 0.41 4.93
CA ASP A 52 9.13 -0.73 5.52
C ASP A 52 10.66 -0.63 5.35
N GLU A 53 11.37 -1.72 5.66
CA GLU A 53 12.82 -1.77 5.52
C GLU A 53 13.30 -1.58 4.07
N LYS A 54 12.47 -1.95 3.08
CA LYS A 54 12.82 -1.98 1.66
C LYS A 54 12.53 -0.67 0.94
N ASP A 55 11.34 -0.09 1.09
CA ASP A 55 10.93 1.14 0.40
C ASP A 55 9.77 1.88 1.10
N CYS A 56 9.34 2.99 0.50
CA CYS A 56 8.12 3.71 0.84
C CYS A 56 7.14 3.67 -0.34
N TYR A 57 5.87 3.40 -0.06
CA TYR A 57 4.80 3.34 -1.06
C TYR A 57 3.45 3.79 -0.51
N MET A 58 2.57 4.22 -1.40
CA MET A 58 1.19 4.57 -1.07
C MET A 58 0.27 3.39 -1.41
N LEU A 59 -0.51 2.97 -0.43
CA LEU A 59 -1.55 1.96 -0.55
C LEU A 59 -2.90 2.67 -0.49
N ARG A 60 -3.68 2.59 -1.57
CA ARG A 60 -5.10 2.95 -1.60
C ARG A 60 -5.93 1.69 -1.42
N ILE A 61 -6.88 1.73 -0.49
CA ILE A 61 -7.89 0.69 -0.31
C ILE A 61 -9.24 1.30 -0.69
N GLU A 62 -9.92 0.70 -1.67
CA GLU A 62 -11.23 1.12 -2.15
C GLU A 62 -12.26 0.05 -1.80
N LYS A 63 -13.37 0.44 -1.16
CA LYS A 63 -14.49 -0.48 -0.95
C LYS A 63 -15.18 -0.73 -2.29
N SER A 64 -15.11 -1.95 -2.80
CA SER A 64 -15.64 -2.30 -4.11
C SER A 64 -16.17 -3.72 -4.14
N LYS A 65 -17.20 -3.95 -4.95
CA LYS A 65 -17.70 -5.31 -5.25
C LYS A 65 -16.69 -6.10 -6.09
N GLU A 66 -15.82 -5.39 -6.82
CA GLU A 66 -14.73 -6.01 -7.56
C GLU A 66 -13.53 -6.25 -6.63
N GLN A 67 -12.99 -7.47 -6.65
CA GLN A 67 -11.80 -7.82 -5.88
C GLN A 67 -10.55 -7.82 -6.76
N VAL A 68 -9.83 -6.70 -6.79
CA VAL A 68 -8.71 -6.47 -7.71
C VAL A 68 -7.60 -5.68 -7.02
N VAL A 69 -6.36 -6.10 -7.24
CA VAL A 69 -5.18 -5.28 -6.93
C VAL A 69 -4.61 -4.69 -8.22
N TYR A 70 -4.47 -3.37 -8.24
CA TYR A 70 -3.71 -2.65 -9.24
C TYR A 70 -2.41 -2.13 -8.63
N PHE A 71 -1.32 -2.34 -9.33
CA PHE A 71 -0.01 -1.84 -8.96
C PHE A 71 0.54 -0.99 -10.09
N SER A 72 1.03 0.19 -9.75
CA SER A 72 1.69 1.09 -10.68
C SER A 72 2.99 1.59 -10.09
N ARG A 73 4.09 1.20 -10.74
CA ARG A 73 5.38 1.83 -10.54
C ARG A 73 5.60 2.87 -11.64
N ARG A 74 5.17 4.12 -11.41
CA ARG A 74 5.54 5.22 -12.31
C ARG A 74 7.07 5.41 -12.27
N LYS A 75 7.66 5.74 -13.42
CA LYS A 75 9.13 5.80 -13.62
C LYS A 75 9.83 6.58 -12.51
N TRP A 76 10.96 6.03 -12.06
CA TRP A 76 12.13 6.60 -11.37
C TRP A 76 11.97 7.53 -10.16
N GLN A 77 10.99 8.43 -10.09
CA GLN A 77 10.91 9.47 -9.07
C GLN A 77 9.63 9.45 -8.23
N ASN A 78 8.55 8.79 -8.68
CA ASN A 78 7.31 8.76 -7.91
C ASN A 78 7.27 7.63 -6.86
N PRO A 79 6.56 7.85 -5.73
CA PRO A 79 6.24 6.80 -4.79
C PRO A 79 5.51 5.66 -5.51
N LEU A 80 5.86 4.42 -5.14
CA LEU A 80 5.16 3.23 -5.59
C LEU A 80 3.69 3.36 -5.21
N TYR A 81 2.78 3.07 -6.14
CA TYR A 81 1.35 3.18 -5.89
C TYR A 81 0.67 1.83 -6.05
N CYS A 82 -0.02 1.40 -5.00
CA CYS A 82 -0.83 0.20 -4.97
C CYS A 82 -2.28 0.59 -4.69
N ILE A 83 -3.20 0.14 -5.51
CA ILE A 83 -4.64 0.27 -5.28
C ILE A 83 -5.17 -1.15 -5.05
N MET A 84 -5.93 -1.33 -3.99
CA MET A 84 -6.60 -2.57 -3.67
C MET A 84 -8.10 -2.30 -3.58
N LYS A 85 -8.85 -2.88 -4.50
CA LYS A 85 -10.30 -2.91 -4.52
C LYS A 85 -10.74 -4.21 -3.87
N ILE A 86 -11.48 -4.12 -2.78
CA ILE A 86 -12.01 -5.28 -2.07
C ILE A 86 -13.32 -4.88 -1.38
N ASP A 87 -14.14 -5.88 -1.08
CA ASP A 87 -15.31 -5.68 -0.23
C ASP A 87 -14.91 -5.85 1.25
N PHE A 88 -15.26 -4.90 2.09
CA PHE A 88 -14.94 -4.91 3.52
C PHE A 88 -15.89 -4.03 4.33
N ASP A 89 -16.09 -4.41 5.59
CA ASP A 89 -16.84 -3.61 6.56
C ASP A 89 -15.92 -2.76 7.45
N TYR A 90 -14.68 -3.21 7.65
CA TYR A 90 -13.64 -2.49 8.38
C TYR A 90 -12.28 -2.65 7.69
N ILE A 91 -11.39 -1.67 7.87
CA ILE A 91 -10.08 -1.68 7.23
C ILE A 91 -9.04 -2.29 8.17
N ASP A 92 -8.66 -3.54 7.91
CA ASP A 92 -7.45 -4.13 8.49
C ASP A 92 -6.27 -3.98 7.52
N VAL A 93 -5.54 -2.87 7.69
CA VAL A 93 -4.37 -2.56 6.86
C VAL A 93 -3.31 -3.67 6.95
N MET A 94 -3.12 -4.31 8.11
CA MET A 94 -2.08 -5.32 8.29
C MET A 94 -2.37 -6.60 7.53
N SER A 95 -3.61 -7.09 7.59
CA SER A 95 -4.03 -8.26 6.81
C SER A 95 -3.91 -7.99 5.31
N ASN A 96 -4.30 -6.80 4.87
CA ASN A 96 -4.16 -6.36 3.48
C ASN A 96 -2.69 -6.30 3.03
N LEU A 97 -1.79 -5.79 3.88
CA LEU A 97 -0.35 -5.78 3.60
C LEU A 97 0.24 -7.18 3.52
N ARG A 98 -0.19 -8.12 4.37
CA ARG A 98 0.25 -9.52 4.32
C ARG A 98 -0.17 -10.17 3.00
N LEU A 99 -1.41 -9.96 2.56
CA LEU A 99 -1.91 -10.43 1.26
C LEU A 99 -1.07 -9.87 0.10
N LEU A 100 -0.82 -8.56 0.08
CA LEU A 100 0.00 -7.92 -0.94
C LEU A 100 1.43 -8.49 -0.97
N LYS A 101 2.04 -8.72 0.20
CA LYS A 101 3.38 -9.33 0.31
C LYS A 101 3.40 -10.76 -0.23
N GLN A 102 2.37 -11.57 0.03
CA GLN A 102 2.23 -12.92 -0.53
C GLN A 102 2.16 -12.89 -2.07
N MET A 103 1.46 -11.90 -2.64
CA MET A 103 1.41 -11.67 -4.09
C MET A 103 2.74 -11.16 -4.69
N GLY A 104 3.72 -10.81 -3.84
CA GLY A 104 4.99 -10.23 -4.24
C GLY A 104 4.92 -8.73 -4.52
N ILE A 105 3.87 -8.04 -4.10
CA ILE A 105 3.67 -6.59 -4.29
C ILE A 105 4.27 -5.85 -3.09
N PRO A 106 4.92 -4.69 -3.27
CA PRO A 106 5.28 -4.05 -4.55
C PRO A 106 6.64 -4.51 -5.12
N TYR A 107 7.34 -5.46 -4.48
CA TYR A 107 8.77 -5.69 -4.70
C TYR A 107 9.15 -6.59 -5.87
N LYS A 108 8.39 -7.67 -6.09
CA LYS A 108 8.63 -8.63 -7.17
C LYS A 108 8.05 -8.16 -8.51
N MET A 109 7.28 -7.08 -8.52
CA MET A 109 6.58 -6.57 -9.69
C MET A 109 7.31 -5.40 -10.36
N ARG A 110 7.31 -5.42 -11.71
CA ARG A 110 7.81 -4.33 -12.54
C ARG A 110 6.68 -3.81 -13.44
N GLY A 111 6.60 -2.49 -13.61
CA GLY A 111 5.61 -1.86 -14.49
C GLY A 111 4.24 -1.66 -13.85
N GLN A 112 3.19 -1.70 -14.68
CA GLN A 112 1.80 -1.65 -14.25
C GLN A 112 1.20 -3.05 -14.33
N ILE A 113 0.55 -3.51 -13.26
CA ILE A 113 -0.03 -4.85 -13.18
C ILE A 113 -1.40 -4.76 -12.52
N LYS A 114 -2.39 -5.46 -13.09
CA LYS A 114 -3.72 -5.69 -12.50
C LYS A 114 -3.84 -7.19 -12.20
N ARG A 115 -4.26 -7.56 -10.99
CA ARG A 115 -4.53 -8.95 -10.59
C ARG A 115 -5.87 -9.04 -9.89
N ASN A 116 -6.67 -10.04 -10.26
CA ASN A 116 -7.87 -10.37 -9.51
C ASN A 116 -7.47 -11.10 -8.22
N LEU A 117 -8.13 -10.77 -7.12
CA LEU A 117 -8.00 -11.52 -5.88
C LEU A 117 -8.98 -12.69 -5.97
N THR A 118 -8.44 -13.91 -5.96
CA THR A 118 -9.24 -15.13 -5.79
C THR A 118 -9.19 -15.45 -4.31
N VAL A 119 -10.18 -14.97 -3.56
CA VAL A 119 -10.37 -15.44 -2.18
C VAL A 119 -10.98 -16.84 -2.31
N GLN A 120 -10.22 -17.87 -1.97
CA GLN A 120 -10.81 -19.19 -1.75
C GLN A 120 -11.78 -19.02 -0.58
N ALA A 121 -13.08 -19.16 -0.86
CA ALA A 121 -14.08 -19.31 0.18
C ALA A 121 -13.76 -20.60 0.93
N ASN A 122 -13.23 -20.47 2.14
CA ASN A 122 -13.19 -21.55 3.12
C ASN A 122 -14.45 -21.47 3.98
#